data_AF-A0A6G0U0E2-F1
#
_entry.id   AF-A0A6G0U0E2-F1
#
_cell.length_a   1.000
_cell.length_b   1.000
_cell.length_c   1.000
_cell.angle_alpha   90.00
_cell.angle_beta   90.00
_cell.angle_gamma   90.00
#
_symmetry.space_group_name_H-M   'P 1'
#
loop_
_entity.id
_entity.type
_entity.pdbx_description
1 polymer ?
#
loop_
_entity_poly.entity_id
_entity_poly.type
_entity_poly.pdbx_seq_one_letter_code
_entity_poly.pdbx_strand_id
1 'polypeptide(L)'
;MLHTSSCETRNALITYLRHKLDNKCNLEMEEFEKRVKGKIEGFCSTLQRKWKESNRCTERFLAKNENWLKLCFNIGDLNNTQVGLSGRPRKLFKDLSERSKRRYVENKSRITFTPYTGDEALAYIIDSHITKNAYQQTRIGAKQRGANIYPSYKQIIESKQRCYPEDINMNEISASMPLQQLLDHTTRCLCEILNFSQYNNTFKNSENCEVEFILKWGCDMVPLVTVNINKRFLETKLKWNQIVFMFCLVPLKFILHTNLNKKNILWLNPKPSSISYCRPIKFFFEKETTNNILKYVKDVENEISNLKQLEIKINDDLVNVRYTMIVWWMASMGYQWILHISYRLNSAETIKRLSEEQKLLVSQRKYVIQKRFWNKMGLKVDKVTQGSETSNTVNVARRLFNNPENVVDITGINLELINRISTILSVISSRYEINTEKIDNYAKMTAKLYVELYDWYRMPPSVHKVLIHGALVIKYFLLPIRFLSEEAQENLLHFLLISSDPLITSKRTLTKISKTELSTDALNLIDFSKEMNQESDSETDSGTDS
;
A
#
# COMPACT_ATOMS: atom_id res chain seq x y z
N MET A 1 3.56 71.49 -7.47
CA MET A 1 3.56 71.20 -6.01
C MET A 1 3.40 69.70 -5.83
N LEU A 2 4.30 69.06 -5.08
CA LEU A 2 4.34 67.61 -4.91
C LEU A 2 3.04 67.10 -4.26
N HIS A 3 2.36 66.16 -4.92
CA HIS A 3 1.32 65.35 -4.28
C HIS A 3 2.01 64.43 -3.26
N THR A 4 2.21 64.94 -2.05
CA THR A 4 2.94 64.32 -0.94
C THR A 4 2.52 62.89 -0.56
N SER A 5 1.39 62.39 -1.07
CA SER A 5 0.91 61.02 -0.88
C SER A 5 1.30 60.05 -1.99
N SER A 6 1.73 60.53 -3.17
CA SER A 6 2.00 59.68 -4.33
C SER A 6 3.32 58.92 -4.18
N CYS A 7 3.34 57.69 -4.69
CA CYS A 7 4.55 56.89 -4.82
C CYS A 7 5.63 57.67 -5.60
N GLU A 8 5.23 58.46 -6.60
CA GLU A 8 6.15 59.23 -7.43
C GLU A 8 6.90 60.32 -6.65
N THR A 9 6.24 61.00 -5.70
CA THR A 9 6.90 62.02 -4.86
C THR A 9 8.00 61.41 -4.00
N ARG A 10 7.75 60.20 -3.46
CA ARG A 10 8.74 59.49 -2.65
C ARG A 10 9.94 59.06 -3.51
N ASN A 11 9.65 58.50 -4.68
CA ASN A 11 10.69 58.07 -5.63
C ASN A 11 11.52 59.25 -6.12
N ALA A 12 10.90 60.39 -6.42
CA ALA A 12 11.61 61.61 -6.82
C ALA A 12 12.56 62.12 -5.72
N LEU A 13 12.15 62.05 -4.44
CA LEU A 13 13.00 62.43 -3.31
C LEU A 13 14.16 61.46 -3.11
N ILE A 14 13.94 60.14 -3.29
CA ILE A 14 15.00 59.12 -3.24
C ILE A 14 16.04 59.40 -4.33
N THR A 15 15.60 59.63 -5.56
CA THR A 15 16.48 59.94 -6.70
C THR A 15 17.24 61.25 -6.49
N TYR A 16 16.57 62.30 -6.01
CA TYR A 16 17.20 63.58 -5.70
C TYR A 16 18.27 63.45 -4.60
N LEU A 17 17.98 62.69 -3.55
CA LEU A 17 18.93 62.46 -2.46
C LEU A 17 20.14 61.66 -2.92
N ARG A 18 19.94 60.66 -3.79
CA ARG A 18 21.05 59.88 -4.36
C ARG A 18 21.97 60.76 -5.20
N HIS A 19 21.42 61.50 -6.16
CA HIS A 19 22.20 62.40 -7.00
C HIS A 19 22.97 63.47 -6.20
N LYS A 20 22.40 63.94 -5.09
CA LYS A 20 23.07 64.90 -4.19
C LYS A 20 24.19 64.27 -3.35
N LEU A 21 24.19 62.94 -3.21
CA LEU A 21 25.13 62.15 -2.42
C LEU A 21 26.10 61.31 -3.26
N ASP A 22 26.06 61.41 -4.60
CA ASP A 22 26.83 60.57 -5.54
C ASP A 22 28.35 60.57 -5.31
N ASN A 23 28.90 61.58 -4.61
CA ASN A 23 30.33 61.63 -4.26
C ASN A 23 30.68 61.06 -2.88
N LYS A 24 29.73 60.47 -2.13
CA LYS A 24 29.93 60.05 -0.72
C LYS A 24 29.42 58.65 -0.35
N CYS A 25 28.79 57.92 -1.26
CA CYS A 25 28.10 56.66 -0.92
C CYS A 25 28.34 55.58 -1.98
N ASN A 26 29.04 54.50 -1.61
CA ASN A 26 29.32 53.35 -2.49
C ASN A 26 28.23 52.26 -2.41
N LEU A 27 26.99 52.61 -2.07
CA LEU A 27 25.90 51.64 -1.89
C LEU A 27 25.10 51.41 -3.18
N GLU A 28 24.74 50.15 -3.44
CA GLU A 28 23.79 49.78 -4.49
C GLU A 28 22.41 50.45 -4.29
N MET A 29 21.64 50.61 -5.37
CA MET A 29 20.31 51.26 -5.37
C MET A 29 19.37 50.69 -4.32
N GLU A 30 19.24 49.37 -4.25
CA GLU A 30 18.30 48.73 -3.33
C GLU A 30 18.67 48.92 -1.86
N GLU A 31 19.96 48.91 -1.53
CA GLU A 31 20.40 49.04 -0.14
C GLU A 31 20.30 50.48 0.35
N PHE A 32 20.62 51.44 -0.52
CA PHE A 32 20.38 52.86 -0.25
C PHE A 32 18.89 53.13 -0.02
N GLU A 33 18.02 52.59 -0.88
CA GLU A 33 16.58 52.78 -0.76
C GLU A 33 16.06 52.23 0.57
N LYS A 34 16.45 51.00 0.95
CA LYS A 34 16.03 50.39 2.23
C LYS A 34 16.39 51.25 3.45
N ARG A 35 17.58 51.87 3.47
CA ARG A 35 18.04 52.69 4.61
C ARG A 35 17.31 54.02 4.72
N VAL A 36 17.00 54.66 3.59
CA VAL A 36 16.48 56.03 3.56
C VAL A 36 14.94 56.08 3.53
N LYS A 37 14.28 55.02 3.03
CA LYS A 37 12.82 54.95 2.84
C LYS A 37 12.02 55.35 4.09
N GLY A 38 12.32 54.75 5.25
CA GLY A 38 11.60 55.06 6.49
C GLY A 38 11.75 56.52 6.95
N LYS A 39 12.89 57.16 6.66
CA LYS A 39 13.12 58.57 6.99
C LYS A 39 12.37 59.51 6.03
N ILE A 40 12.35 59.20 4.74
CA ILE A 40 11.57 59.93 3.74
C ILE A 40 10.08 59.82 4.02
N GLU A 41 9.60 58.63 4.39
CA GLU A 41 8.21 58.42 4.79
C GLU A 41 7.83 59.31 5.98
N GLY A 42 8.65 59.31 7.04
CA GLY A 42 8.44 60.18 8.20
C GLY A 42 8.46 61.68 7.85
N PHE A 43 9.36 62.10 6.96
CA PHE A 43 9.40 63.48 6.47
C PHE A 43 8.14 63.86 5.69
N CYS A 44 7.74 63.04 4.72
CA CYS A 44 6.53 63.27 3.91
C CYS A 44 5.27 63.36 4.77
N SER A 45 5.12 62.48 5.78
CA SER A 45 4.01 62.54 6.73
C SER A 45 4.04 63.82 7.57
N THR A 46 5.21 64.27 8.00
CA THR A 46 5.35 65.52 8.76
C THR A 46 5.04 66.74 7.90
N LEU A 47 5.53 66.76 6.66
CA LEU A 47 5.26 67.78 5.67
C LEU A 47 3.75 67.89 5.38
N GLN A 48 3.08 66.75 5.18
CA GLN A 48 1.64 66.69 4.98
C GLN A 48 0.85 67.27 6.15
N ARG A 49 1.23 66.90 7.37
CA ARG A 49 0.59 67.38 8.57
C ARG A 49 0.72 68.91 8.68
N LYS A 50 1.94 69.44 8.52
CA LYS A 50 2.20 70.88 8.56
C LYS A 50 1.53 71.65 7.41
N TRP A 51 1.43 71.05 6.23
CA TRP A 51 0.69 71.60 5.10
C TRP A 51 -0.80 71.72 5.40
N LYS A 52 -1.39 70.68 6.00
CA LYS A 52 -2.80 70.69 6.44
C LYS A 52 -3.04 71.72 7.55
N GLU A 53 -2.14 71.80 8.54
CA GLU A 53 -2.18 72.80 9.63
C GLU A 53 -2.00 74.25 9.16
N SER A 54 -1.58 74.46 7.91
CA SER A 54 -1.41 75.77 7.27
C SER A 54 -2.54 76.07 6.27
N ASN A 55 -3.63 75.32 6.34
CA ASN A 55 -4.78 75.41 5.42
C ASN A 55 -4.40 75.28 3.95
N ARG A 56 -3.35 74.51 3.65
CA ARG A 56 -2.84 74.30 2.29
C ARG A 56 -2.51 75.60 1.55
N CYS A 57 -2.15 76.65 2.29
CA CYS A 57 -1.74 77.94 1.75
C CYS A 57 -0.22 78.09 1.89
N THR A 58 0.46 78.36 0.77
CA THR A 58 1.93 78.40 0.68
C THR A 58 2.54 79.46 1.57
N GLU A 59 2.02 80.70 1.52
CA GLU A 59 2.53 81.82 2.31
C GLU A 59 2.41 81.54 3.81
N ARG A 60 1.26 81.02 4.25
CA ARG A 60 1.03 80.63 5.64
C ARG A 60 1.94 79.48 6.08
N PHE A 61 2.18 78.51 5.19
CA PHE A 61 3.04 77.38 5.48
C PHE A 61 4.50 77.81 5.68
N LEU A 62 5.02 78.66 4.80
CA LEU A 62 6.38 79.19 4.88
C LEU A 62 6.57 80.03 6.15
N ALA A 63 5.65 80.95 6.43
CA ALA A 63 5.71 81.80 7.63
C ALA A 63 5.64 80.98 8.94
N LYS A 64 4.79 79.95 9.00
CA LYS A 64 4.57 79.16 10.22
C LYS A 64 5.65 78.09 10.47
N ASN A 65 6.36 77.65 9.44
CA ASN A 65 7.30 76.53 9.52
C ASN A 65 8.74 76.89 9.14
N GLU A 66 9.08 78.17 9.08
CA GLU A 66 10.42 78.64 8.71
C GLU A 66 11.53 77.94 9.53
N ASN A 67 11.39 77.87 10.84
CA ASN A 67 12.35 77.21 11.72
C ASN A 67 12.47 75.71 11.43
N TRP A 68 11.38 75.04 11.03
CA TRP A 68 11.40 73.62 10.68
C TRP A 68 12.05 73.37 9.31
N LEU A 69 11.83 74.26 8.34
CA LEU A 69 12.45 74.18 7.01
C LEU A 69 13.97 74.41 7.04
N LYS A 70 14.48 75.14 8.05
CA LYS A 70 15.91 75.34 8.28
C LYS A 70 16.61 74.16 8.94
N LEU A 71 15.88 73.16 9.45
CA LEU A 71 16.49 71.99 10.08
C LEU A 71 17.18 71.09 9.05
N CYS A 72 18.34 70.54 9.42
CA CYS A 72 19.04 69.57 8.59
C CYS A 72 18.30 68.23 8.57
N PHE A 73 18.10 67.66 7.37
CA PHE A 73 17.60 66.30 7.21
C PHE A 73 18.73 65.30 7.45
N ASN A 74 18.76 64.66 8.62
CA ASN A 74 19.81 63.72 9.00
C ASN A 74 19.49 62.29 8.52
N ILE A 75 20.34 61.76 7.64
CA ILE A 75 20.20 60.43 7.03
C ILE A 75 20.96 59.35 7.82
N GLY A 76 21.79 59.74 8.81
CA GLY A 76 22.65 58.83 9.55
C GLY A 76 23.92 58.46 8.77
N ASP A 77 24.81 57.70 9.42
CA ASP A 77 26.05 57.23 8.79
C ASP A 77 25.75 56.03 7.88
N LEU A 78 25.88 56.23 6.56
CA LEU A 78 25.52 55.23 5.55
C LEU A 78 26.52 54.06 5.50
N ASN A 79 27.71 54.19 6.10
CA ASN A 79 28.79 53.20 5.99
C ASN A 79 28.84 52.20 7.14
N ASN A 80 28.01 52.35 8.19
CA ASN A 80 28.07 51.47 9.36
C ASN A 80 27.05 50.32 9.24
N THR A 81 27.53 49.07 9.26
CA THR A 81 26.75 47.84 9.04
C THR A 81 26.04 47.32 10.30
N GLN A 82 26.15 48.02 11.44
CA GLN A 82 25.41 47.64 12.64
C GLN A 82 24.00 48.23 12.61
N VAL A 83 23.06 47.43 12.13
CA VAL A 83 21.63 47.66 12.37
C VAL A 83 21.37 47.47 13.87
N GLY A 84 21.55 48.54 14.64
CA GLY A 84 21.10 48.59 16.02
C GLY A 84 19.58 48.40 16.04
N LEU A 85 19.13 47.28 16.58
CA LEU A 85 17.72 47.01 16.85
C LEU A 85 17.18 48.07 17.82
N SER A 86 16.66 49.17 17.27
CA SER A 86 15.89 50.16 17.99
C SER A 86 14.53 49.55 18.35
N GLY A 87 14.51 48.70 19.37
CA GLY A 87 13.33 48.16 19.99
C GLY A 87 13.04 48.84 21.32
N ARG A 88 11.76 48.97 21.67
CA ARG A 88 11.33 49.36 23.02
C ARG A 88 12.01 48.45 24.06
N PRO A 89 12.49 48.98 25.19
CA PRO A 89 13.07 48.18 26.26
C PRO A 89 12.13 47.02 26.64
N ARG A 90 12.65 45.80 26.64
CA ARG A 90 11.85 44.62 26.99
C ARG A 90 11.59 44.64 28.49
N LYS A 91 10.31 44.63 28.87
CA LYS A 91 9.89 44.39 30.26
C LYS A 91 10.23 42.95 30.65
N LEU A 92 10.52 42.69 31.93
CA LEU A 92 10.63 41.32 32.43
C LEU A 92 9.30 40.59 32.24
N PHE A 93 9.35 39.27 32.08
CA PHE A 93 8.16 38.45 31.82
C PHE A 93 7.05 38.63 32.88
N LYS A 94 7.44 38.82 34.14
CA LYS A 94 6.52 39.11 35.25
C LYS A 94 5.71 40.40 35.07
N ASP A 95 6.28 41.37 34.36
CA ASP A 95 5.73 42.72 34.16
C ASP A 95 5.01 42.86 32.78
N LEU A 96 4.85 41.75 32.05
CA LEU A 96 4.12 41.70 30.79
C LEU A 96 2.62 41.49 31.02
N SER A 97 1.80 42.04 30.12
CA SER A 97 0.37 41.71 30.05
C SER A 97 0.18 40.26 29.60
N GLU A 98 -0.94 39.62 29.98
CA GLU A 98 -1.26 38.23 29.63
C GLU A 98 -1.20 37.97 28.11
N ARG A 99 -1.69 38.92 27.30
CA ARG A 99 -1.59 38.85 25.84
C ARG A 99 -0.14 38.78 25.34
N SER A 100 0.76 39.51 25.99
CA SER A 100 2.18 39.55 25.64
C SER A 100 2.94 38.33 26.15
N LYS A 101 2.56 37.79 27.33
CA LYS A 101 3.08 36.52 27.83
C LYS A 101 2.73 35.35 26.90
N ARG A 102 1.49 35.30 26.40
CA ARG A 102 1.07 34.28 25.42
C ARG A 102 1.93 34.31 24.15
N ARG A 103 2.13 35.48 23.53
CA ARG A 103 3.04 35.65 22.39
C ARG A 103 4.50 35.29 22.71
N TYR A 104 4.97 35.62 23.92
CA TYR A 104 6.33 35.28 24.35
C TYR A 104 6.54 33.76 24.45
N VAL A 105 5.54 33.03 24.96
CA VAL A 105 5.57 31.55 25.03
C VAL A 105 5.41 30.91 23.65
N GLU A 106 4.62 31.52 22.77
CA GLU A 106 4.39 31.08 21.38
C GLU A 106 5.68 31.15 20.53
N ASN A 107 6.58 32.10 20.82
CA ASN A 107 7.85 32.28 20.13
C ASN A 107 9.01 31.42 20.66
N LYS A 108 8.82 30.66 21.76
CA LYS A 108 9.80 29.63 22.18
C LYS A 108 9.47 28.34 21.43
N SER A 109 10.44 27.83 20.66
CA SER A 109 10.34 26.56 19.94
C SER A 109 9.97 25.42 20.90
N ARG A 110 8.69 25.07 20.94
CA ARG A 110 8.25 23.80 21.51
C ARG A 110 8.81 22.70 20.61
N ILE A 111 9.25 21.60 21.20
CA ILE A 111 9.47 20.36 20.45
C ILE A 111 8.14 20.05 19.74
N THR A 112 8.09 20.26 18.42
CA THR A 112 6.89 20.01 17.62
C THR A 112 6.91 18.55 17.22
N PHE A 113 6.10 17.74 17.91
CA PHE A 113 5.83 16.38 17.48
C PHE A 113 4.99 16.41 16.20
N THR A 114 5.36 15.62 15.20
CA THR A 114 4.51 15.37 14.02
C THR A 114 3.40 14.41 14.44
N PRO A 115 2.12 14.84 14.49
CA PRO A 115 1.03 13.96 14.86
C PRO A 115 0.69 12.99 13.72
N TYR A 116 0.19 11.81 14.06
CA TYR A 116 -0.39 10.90 13.08
C TYR A 116 -1.62 11.54 12.41
N THR A 117 -1.72 11.37 11.11
CA THR A 117 -2.96 11.55 10.35
C THR A 117 -3.98 10.48 10.71
N GLY A 118 -5.24 10.69 10.34
CA GLY A 118 -6.31 9.68 10.55
C GLY A 118 -5.96 8.32 9.94
N ASP A 119 -5.35 8.32 8.76
CA ASP A 119 -4.96 7.10 8.04
C ASP A 119 -3.75 6.41 8.66
N GLU A 120 -2.73 7.16 9.08
CA GLU A 120 -1.57 6.56 9.73
C GLU A 120 -1.95 5.98 11.10
N ALA A 121 -2.85 6.65 11.83
CA ALA A 121 -3.40 6.11 13.06
C ALA A 121 -4.27 4.87 12.82
N LEU A 122 -5.02 4.82 11.70
CA LEU A 122 -5.77 3.63 11.29
C LEU A 122 -4.82 2.47 10.92
N ALA A 123 -3.77 2.74 10.15
CA ALA A 123 -2.73 1.77 9.81
C ALA A 123 -2.06 1.21 11.08
N TYR A 124 -1.70 2.09 12.02
CA TYR A 124 -1.17 1.71 13.33
C TYR A 124 -2.15 0.79 14.09
N ILE A 125 -3.45 1.11 14.12
CA ILE A 125 -4.46 0.26 14.79
C ILE A 125 -4.49 -1.15 14.20
N ILE A 126 -4.41 -1.27 12.87
CA ILE A 126 -4.45 -2.55 12.18
C ILE A 126 -3.17 -3.36 12.45
N ASP A 127 -2.00 -2.74 12.32
CA ASP A 127 -0.71 -3.42 12.48
C ASP A 127 -0.45 -3.84 13.93
N SER A 128 -0.93 -3.07 14.90
CA SER A 128 -0.76 -3.35 16.33
C SER A 128 -1.91 -4.16 16.95
N HIS A 129 -2.97 -4.45 16.19
CA HIS A 129 -4.17 -5.15 16.66
C HIS A 129 -4.80 -4.56 17.93
N ILE A 130 -4.69 -3.24 18.13
CA ILE A 130 -5.20 -2.59 19.34
C ILE A 130 -6.71 -2.33 19.25
N THR A 131 -7.38 -2.47 20.39
CA THR A 131 -8.80 -2.16 20.50
C THR A 131 -9.05 -0.65 20.56
N LYS A 132 -10.29 -0.22 20.26
CA LYS A 132 -10.73 1.17 20.41
C LYS A 132 -10.43 1.73 21.81
N ASN A 133 -10.70 0.95 22.85
CA ASN A 133 -10.45 1.38 24.23
C ASN A 133 -8.95 1.56 24.48
N ALA A 134 -8.11 0.59 24.07
CA ALA A 134 -6.66 0.68 24.20
C ALA A 134 -6.10 1.91 23.46
N TYR A 135 -6.57 2.18 22.25
CA TYR A 135 -6.21 3.39 21.50
C TYR A 135 -6.59 4.67 22.25
N GLN A 136 -7.81 4.74 22.79
CA GLN A 136 -8.29 5.89 23.55
C GLN A 136 -7.46 6.13 24.82
N GLN A 137 -7.14 5.07 25.58
CA GLN A 137 -6.28 5.17 26.75
C GLN A 137 -4.86 5.65 26.38
N THR A 138 -4.28 5.10 25.32
CA THR A 138 -2.96 5.50 24.81
C THR A 138 -2.94 6.98 24.42
N ARG A 139 -3.97 7.44 23.71
CA ARG A 139 -4.13 8.85 23.33
C ARG A 139 -4.28 9.77 24.54
N ILE A 140 -5.10 9.39 25.53
CA ILE A 140 -5.29 10.18 26.75
C ILE A 140 -3.99 10.26 27.54
N GLY A 141 -3.29 9.12 27.71
CA GLY A 141 -2.01 9.05 28.40
C GLY A 141 -0.91 9.90 27.74
N ALA A 142 -0.85 9.92 26.40
CA ALA A 142 0.07 10.78 25.65
C ALA A 142 -0.28 12.27 25.84
N LYS A 143 -1.57 12.63 25.74
CA LYS A 143 -2.04 14.00 25.95
C LYS A 143 -1.74 14.54 27.35
N GLN A 144 -1.92 13.71 28.38
CA GLN A 144 -1.60 14.06 29.76
C GLN A 144 -0.11 14.39 29.95
N ARG A 145 0.76 13.81 29.11
CA ARG A 145 2.22 14.05 29.11
C ARG A 145 2.64 15.16 28.14
N GLY A 146 1.70 15.94 27.62
CA GLY A 146 1.98 17.05 26.69
C GLY A 146 2.26 16.63 25.25
N ALA A 147 2.09 15.34 24.91
CA ALA A 147 2.31 14.80 23.57
C ALA A 147 0.97 14.59 22.83
N ASN A 148 0.62 15.51 21.94
CA ASN A 148 -0.61 15.41 21.13
C ASN A 148 -0.36 14.69 19.79
N ILE A 149 0.09 13.43 19.87
CA ILE A 149 0.56 12.67 18.71
C ILE A 149 -0.58 11.89 18.02
N TYR A 150 -1.55 11.39 18.81
CA TYR A 150 -2.62 10.52 18.29
C TYR A 150 -3.91 11.30 17.94
N PRO A 151 -4.44 11.18 16.71
CA PRO A 151 -5.65 11.87 16.28
C PRO A 151 -6.87 11.39 17.04
N SER A 152 -7.96 12.16 16.96
CA SER A 152 -9.22 11.76 17.58
C SER A 152 -9.78 10.49 16.92
N TYR A 153 -10.55 9.70 17.67
CA TYR A 153 -11.19 8.52 17.09
C TYR A 153 -12.22 8.90 16.00
N LYS A 154 -12.73 10.15 16.00
CA LYS A 154 -13.59 10.67 14.92
C LYS A 154 -12.84 10.71 13.58
N GLN A 155 -11.61 11.21 13.56
CA GLN A 155 -10.77 11.23 12.35
C GLN A 155 -10.45 9.82 11.86
N ILE A 156 -10.32 8.85 12.78
CA ILE A 156 -10.15 7.44 12.40
C ILE A 156 -11.45 6.88 11.79
N ILE A 157 -12.62 7.23 12.32
CA ILE A 157 -13.91 6.83 11.72
C ILE A 157 -14.05 7.40 10.31
N GLU A 158 -13.72 8.68 10.12
CA GLU A 158 -13.71 9.31 8.79
C GLU A 158 -12.76 8.56 7.83
N SER A 159 -11.59 8.16 8.31
CA SER A 159 -10.63 7.36 7.54
C SER A 159 -11.16 5.95 7.21
N LYS A 160 -11.84 5.30 8.15
CA LYS A 160 -12.51 4.01 7.91
C LYS A 160 -13.61 4.12 6.87
N GLN A 161 -14.44 5.15 6.94
CA GLN A 161 -15.53 5.39 6.00
C GLN A 161 -15.02 5.59 4.57
N ARG A 162 -13.88 6.27 4.39
CA ARG A 162 -13.22 6.41 3.08
C ARG A 162 -12.68 5.11 2.49
N CYS A 163 -12.59 4.03 3.27
CA CYS A 163 -12.14 2.72 2.78
C CYS A 163 -13.30 1.86 2.27
N TYR A 164 -14.56 2.30 2.43
CA TYR A 164 -15.73 1.50 2.08
C TYR A 164 -16.26 1.89 0.70
N PRO A 165 -16.38 0.92 -0.23
CA PRO A 165 -17.04 1.14 -1.51
C PRO A 165 -18.56 1.35 -1.33
N GLU A 166 -19.19 1.90 -2.37
CA GLU A 166 -20.64 2.06 -2.42
C GLU A 166 -21.36 0.72 -2.65
N ASP A 167 -22.67 0.67 -2.36
CA ASP A 167 -23.56 -0.47 -2.62
C ASP A 167 -23.19 -1.80 -1.94
N ILE A 168 -22.73 -1.74 -0.68
CA ILE A 168 -22.49 -2.95 0.12
C ILE A 168 -23.82 -3.57 0.53
N ASN A 169 -24.09 -4.79 0.03
CA ASN A 169 -25.27 -5.60 0.36
C ASN A 169 -24.92 -6.61 1.46
N MET A 170 -25.54 -6.46 2.63
CA MET A 170 -25.35 -7.37 3.76
C MET A 170 -26.67 -7.99 4.20
N ASN A 171 -26.63 -9.28 4.51
CA ASN A 171 -27.70 -10.01 5.17
C ASN A 171 -27.08 -11.05 6.13
N GLU A 172 -27.92 -11.76 6.89
CA GLU A 172 -27.46 -12.70 7.93
C GLU A 172 -26.58 -13.85 7.41
N ILE A 173 -26.63 -14.16 6.10
CA ILE A 173 -25.97 -15.33 5.51
C ILE A 173 -24.95 -14.98 4.43
N SER A 174 -24.79 -13.71 4.08
CA SER A 174 -23.87 -13.26 3.04
C SER A 174 -23.58 -11.76 3.13
N ALA A 175 -22.39 -11.39 2.67
CA ALA A 175 -22.08 -10.00 2.37
C ALA A 175 -21.45 -9.93 0.97
N SER A 176 -21.89 -8.98 0.17
CA SER A 176 -21.47 -8.85 -1.22
C SER A 176 -21.53 -7.40 -1.67
N MET A 177 -20.75 -7.07 -2.69
CA MET A 177 -20.84 -5.78 -3.38
C MET A 177 -20.66 -6.01 -4.88
N PRO A 178 -21.20 -5.13 -5.75
CA PRO A 178 -20.95 -5.21 -7.18
C PRO A 178 -19.45 -5.12 -7.48
N LEU A 179 -18.94 -5.99 -8.35
CA LEU A 179 -17.52 -6.01 -8.71
C LEU A 179 -17.03 -4.66 -9.25
N GLN A 180 -17.85 -3.98 -10.06
CA GLN A 180 -17.54 -2.65 -10.60
C GLN A 180 -17.25 -1.63 -9.49
N GLN A 181 -18.10 -1.57 -8.46
CA GLN A 181 -17.94 -0.61 -7.37
C GLN A 181 -16.65 -0.84 -6.57
N LEU A 182 -16.32 -2.11 -6.33
CA LEU A 182 -15.07 -2.47 -5.66
C LEU A 182 -13.84 -2.10 -6.50
N LEU A 183 -13.88 -2.38 -7.81
CA LEU A 183 -12.80 -2.04 -8.72
C LEU A 183 -12.61 -0.53 -8.79
N ASP A 184 -13.69 0.22 -9.00
CA ASP A 184 -13.64 1.67 -9.12
C ASP A 184 -13.13 2.34 -7.85
N HIS A 185 -13.64 1.91 -6.69
CA HIS A 185 -13.14 2.36 -5.40
C HIS A 185 -11.64 2.04 -5.23
N THR A 186 -11.21 0.82 -5.55
CA THR A 186 -9.80 0.42 -5.47
C THR A 186 -8.90 1.24 -6.41
N THR A 187 -9.37 1.56 -7.61
CA THR A 187 -8.67 2.42 -8.57
C THR A 187 -8.50 3.83 -8.02
N ARG A 188 -9.56 4.43 -7.48
CA ARG A 188 -9.51 5.78 -6.89
C ARG A 188 -8.53 5.84 -5.73
N CYS A 189 -8.61 4.90 -4.78
CA CYS A 189 -7.66 4.82 -3.66
C CYS A 189 -6.21 4.66 -4.13
N LEU A 190 -5.97 3.86 -5.19
CA LEU A 190 -4.63 3.70 -5.74
C LEU A 190 -4.11 5.00 -6.36
N CYS A 191 -4.96 5.73 -7.10
CA CYS A 191 -4.59 6.99 -7.74
C CYS A 191 -4.22 8.10 -6.74
N GLU A 192 -4.74 8.08 -5.51
CA GLU A 192 -4.32 9.02 -4.44
C GLU A 192 -2.86 8.81 -4.00
N ILE A 193 -2.31 7.62 -4.22
CA ILE A 193 -0.95 7.25 -3.79
C ILE A 193 0.06 7.52 -4.91
N LEU A 194 -0.37 7.41 -6.16
CA LEU A 194 0.52 7.50 -7.31
C LEU A 194 0.89 8.96 -7.62
N ASN A 195 2.19 9.20 -7.77
CA ASN A 195 2.67 10.50 -8.24
C ASN A 195 2.76 10.49 -9.76
N PHE A 196 1.81 11.16 -10.41
CA PHE A 196 1.73 11.23 -11.87
C PHE A 196 2.55 12.39 -12.48
N SER A 197 3.27 13.18 -11.67
CA SER A 197 4.00 14.38 -12.15
C SER A 197 4.96 14.11 -13.31
N GLN A 198 5.57 12.92 -13.34
CA GLN A 198 6.50 12.52 -14.40
C GLN A 198 5.80 12.25 -15.75
N TYR A 199 4.48 12.04 -15.76
CA TYR A 199 3.69 11.69 -16.94
C TYR A 199 2.79 12.84 -17.44
N ASN A 200 2.89 14.03 -16.83
CA ASN A 200 2.08 15.21 -17.18
C ASN A 200 2.14 15.58 -18.67
N ASN A 201 3.31 15.46 -19.30
CA ASN A 201 3.47 15.76 -20.73
C ASN A 201 2.99 14.61 -21.64
N THR A 202 2.84 13.40 -21.09
CA THR A 202 2.38 12.22 -21.82
C THR A 202 0.86 12.21 -21.97
N PHE A 203 0.13 12.59 -20.92
CA PHE A 203 -1.34 12.69 -20.95
C PHE A 203 -1.84 13.81 -21.88
N LYS A 204 -1.15 14.96 -21.91
CA LYS A 204 -1.51 16.11 -22.76
C LYS A 204 -1.34 15.93 -24.27
N ASN A 205 -0.46 15.01 -24.71
CA ASN A 205 -0.01 14.94 -26.10
C ASN A 205 -0.54 13.72 -26.88
N SER A 206 -1.39 12.89 -26.28
CA SER A 206 -1.90 11.68 -26.93
C SER A 206 -3.41 11.66 -26.97
N GLU A 207 -3.98 11.63 -28.16
CA GLU A 207 -5.41 11.41 -28.39
C GLU A 207 -5.91 10.02 -27.92
N ASN A 208 -5.03 9.13 -27.43
CA ASN A 208 -5.38 7.78 -26.94
C ASN A 208 -4.43 7.30 -25.82
N CYS A 209 -4.41 7.96 -24.65
CA CYS A 209 -3.79 7.39 -23.44
C CYS A 209 -4.80 6.46 -22.75
N GLU A 210 -4.51 5.16 -22.73
CA GLU A 210 -5.34 4.18 -22.00
C GLU A 210 -4.51 3.60 -20.84
N VAL A 211 -5.13 3.54 -19.66
CA VAL A 211 -4.53 2.88 -18.51
C VAL A 211 -5.18 1.51 -18.33
N GLU A 212 -4.35 0.49 -18.19
CA GLU A 212 -4.79 -0.87 -17.92
C GLU A 212 -4.50 -1.22 -16.46
N PHE A 213 -5.56 -1.54 -15.72
CA PHE A 213 -5.48 -2.10 -14.38
C PHE A 213 -5.63 -3.61 -14.43
N ILE A 214 -4.55 -4.33 -14.17
CA ILE A 214 -4.51 -5.79 -14.14
C ILE A 214 -4.75 -6.26 -12.70
N LEU A 215 -5.81 -7.05 -12.49
CA LEU A 215 -6.16 -7.63 -11.18
C LEU A 215 -6.45 -9.11 -11.30
N LYS A 216 -6.01 -9.89 -10.31
CA LYS A 216 -6.41 -11.30 -10.18
C LYS A 216 -7.64 -11.44 -9.28
N TRP A 217 -8.44 -12.45 -9.52
CA TRP A 217 -9.54 -12.83 -8.65
C TRP A 217 -9.60 -14.35 -8.48
N GLY A 218 -10.20 -14.77 -7.38
CA GLY A 218 -10.40 -16.17 -7.06
C GLY A 218 -11.38 -16.34 -5.92
N CYS A 219 -11.67 -17.60 -5.59
CA CYS A 219 -12.45 -17.96 -4.42
C CYS A 219 -11.71 -19.00 -3.59
N ASP A 220 -11.92 -18.95 -2.28
CA ASP A 220 -11.40 -19.94 -1.33
C ASP A 220 -12.44 -20.24 -0.25
N MET A 221 -12.33 -21.41 0.35
CA MET A 221 -13.20 -21.85 1.44
C MET A 221 -12.43 -21.85 2.76
N VAL A 222 -13.03 -21.23 3.77
CA VAL A 222 -12.49 -21.24 5.14
C VAL A 222 -13.51 -21.93 6.04
N PRO A 223 -13.16 -23.09 6.65
CA PRO A 223 -13.98 -23.68 7.70
C PRO A 223 -13.96 -22.76 8.93
N LEU A 224 -15.14 -22.42 9.43
CA LEU A 224 -15.39 -21.60 10.61
C LEU A 224 -15.18 -22.46 11.87
N VAL A 225 -13.92 -22.74 12.20
CA VAL A 225 -13.56 -23.47 13.41
C VAL A 225 -13.46 -22.47 14.56
N THR A 226 -14.48 -22.52 15.43
CA THR A 226 -14.58 -22.00 16.82
C THR A 226 -15.52 -20.82 17.08
N VAL A 227 -16.74 -20.86 16.56
CA VAL A 227 -17.79 -19.96 17.04
C VAL A 227 -18.66 -20.62 18.13
N ASN A 228 -18.23 -20.46 19.39
CA ASN A 228 -19.14 -20.50 20.53
C ASN A 228 -19.88 -19.15 20.58
N ILE A 229 -20.78 -18.88 19.62
CA ILE A 229 -21.77 -17.81 19.79
C ILE A 229 -22.58 -18.20 21.02
N ASN A 230 -22.57 -17.32 22.04
CA ASN A 230 -23.43 -17.45 23.21
C ASN A 230 -24.86 -17.79 22.76
N LYS A 231 -25.38 -18.92 23.26
CA LYS A 231 -26.67 -19.56 22.95
C LYS A 231 -27.93 -18.67 23.14
N ARG A 232 -27.81 -17.36 23.29
CA ARG A 232 -28.91 -16.46 23.67
C ARG A 232 -29.71 -15.89 22.50
N PHE A 233 -29.36 -16.20 21.24
CA PHE A 233 -30.04 -15.74 20.02
C PHE A 233 -30.60 -16.86 19.13
N LEU A 234 -30.64 -18.11 19.62
CA LEU A 234 -31.04 -19.28 18.81
C LEU A 234 -32.52 -19.67 19.03
N GLU A 235 -33.44 -18.84 18.54
CA GLU A 235 -34.84 -19.27 18.31
C GLU A 235 -35.23 -19.31 16.83
N THR A 236 -34.39 -18.86 15.90
CA THR A 236 -34.65 -18.98 14.47
C THR A 236 -33.91 -20.18 13.84
N LYS A 237 -34.68 -21.00 13.13
CA LYS A 237 -34.35 -22.29 12.47
C LYS A 237 -33.26 -22.26 11.39
N LEU A 238 -32.22 -21.42 11.48
CA LEU A 238 -31.10 -21.44 10.54
C LEU A 238 -30.00 -22.37 11.05
N LYS A 239 -29.85 -23.53 10.42
CA LYS A 239 -28.65 -24.36 10.55
C LYS A 239 -27.48 -23.56 9.95
N TRP A 240 -26.77 -22.83 10.80
CA TRP A 240 -25.54 -22.15 10.43
C TRP A 240 -24.52 -23.18 9.94
N ASN A 241 -24.15 -23.11 8.66
CA ASN A 241 -23.08 -23.94 8.12
C ASN A 241 -21.73 -23.40 8.61
N GLN A 242 -20.88 -24.28 9.11
CA GLN A 242 -19.55 -23.99 9.66
C GLN A 242 -18.49 -23.66 8.58
N ILE A 243 -18.89 -23.17 7.40
CA ILE A 243 -17.99 -22.95 6.27
C ILE A 243 -18.32 -21.60 5.63
N VAL A 244 -17.31 -20.77 5.45
CA VAL A 244 -17.38 -19.50 4.74
C VAL A 244 -16.77 -19.67 3.36
N PHE A 245 -17.55 -19.43 2.32
CA PHE A 245 -17.05 -19.31 0.96
C PHE A 245 -16.79 -17.86 0.65
N MET A 246 -15.59 -17.50 0.19
CA MET A 246 -15.21 -16.12 -0.04
C MET A 246 -14.56 -15.91 -1.40
N PHE A 247 -15.01 -14.90 -2.12
CA PHE A 247 -14.41 -14.38 -3.33
C PHE A 247 -13.55 -13.16 -3.00
N CYS A 248 -12.36 -13.10 -3.57
CA CYS A 248 -11.44 -11.98 -3.40
C CYS A 248 -10.81 -11.59 -4.73
N LEU A 249 -10.37 -10.34 -4.81
CA LEU A 249 -9.48 -9.84 -5.84
C LEU A 249 -8.19 -9.29 -5.24
N VAL A 250 -7.14 -9.25 -6.04
CA VAL A 250 -5.85 -8.66 -5.68
C VAL A 250 -5.37 -7.80 -6.86
N PRO A 251 -5.14 -6.49 -6.66
CA PRO A 251 -4.57 -5.64 -7.68
C PRO A 251 -3.11 -6.04 -7.95
N LEU A 252 -2.70 -6.14 -9.23
CA LEU A 252 -1.35 -6.59 -9.59
C LEU A 252 -0.51 -5.48 -10.21
N LYS A 253 -0.99 -4.87 -11.30
CA LYS A 253 -0.24 -3.88 -12.08
C LYS A 253 -1.15 -2.78 -12.59
N PHE A 254 -0.65 -1.56 -12.58
CA PHE A 254 -1.26 -0.41 -13.22
C PHE A 254 -0.32 0.03 -14.35
N ILE A 255 -0.76 -0.08 -15.60
CA ILE A 255 0.08 0.08 -16.79
C ILE A 255 -0.48 1.21 -17.65
N LEU A 256 0.37 2.14 -18.06
CA LEU A 256 0.05 3.13 -19.07
C LEU A 256 0.45 2.61 -20.45
N HIS A 257 -0.52 2.57 -21.35
CA HIS A 257 -0.31 2.30 -22.77
C HIS A 257 -0.22 3.63 -23.52
N THR A 258 0.86 3.78 -24.29
CA THR A 258 1.10 4.97 -25.13
C THR A 258 1.25 4.55 -26.58
N ASN A 259 0.97 5.48 -27.50
CA ASN A 259 1.05 5.26 -28.95
C ASN A 259 2.42 4.75 -29.45
N LEU A 260 3.49 4.90 -28.67
CA LEU A 260 4.85 4.45 -29.01
C LEU A 260 5.12 2.96 -28.69
N ASN A 261 4.09 2.16 -28.37
CA ASN A 261 4.21 0.76 -27.93
C ASN A 261 5.13 0.55 -26.69
N LYS A 262 5.48 1.63 -25.98
CA LYS A 262 6.19 1.55 -24.70
C LYS A 262 5.17 1.36 -23.58
N LYS A 263 5.25 0.21 -22.90
CA LYS A 263 4.48 -0.09 -21.69
C LYS A 263 5.19 0.54 -20.50
N ASN A 264 4.56 1.55 -19.89
CA ASN A 264 5.07 2.18 -18.69
C ASN A 264 4.31 1.62 -17.48
N ILE A 265 5.02 1.00 -16.54
CA ILE A 265 4.41 0.49 -15.30
C ILE A 265 4.27 1.67 -14.34
N LEU A 266 3.03 2.13 -14.13
CA LEU A 266 2.70 3.20 -13.18
C LEU A 266 2.75 2.68 -11.74
N TRP A 267 2.32 1.43 -11.54
CA TRP A 267 2.33 0.78 -10.24
C TRP A 267 2.48 -0.73 -10.37
N LEU A 268 3.26 -1.30 -9.46
CA LEU A 268 3.40 -2.74 -9.28
C LEU A 268 3.09 -3.06 -7.82
N ASN A 269 2.23 -4.05 -7.59
CA ASN A 269 1.94 -4.50 -6.24
C ASN A 269 3.23 -5.00 -5.56
N PRO A 270 3.67 -4.39 -4.44
CA PRO A 270 4.90 -4.80 -3.76
C PRO A 270 4.77 -6.15 -3.04
N LYS A 271 3.54 -6.59 -2.70
CA LYS A 271 3.26 -7.85 -2.02
C LYS A 271 1.98 -8.52 -2.59
N PRO A 272 1.99 -9.04 -3.82
CA PRO A 272 0.82 -9.62 -4.50
C PRO A 272 0.26 -10.91 -3.87
N SER A 273 0.98 -11.51 -2.91
CA SER A 273 0.50 -12.64 -2.10
C SER A 273 0.08 -12.23 -0.69
N SER A 274 0.17 -10.94 -0.35
CA SER A 274 -0.22 -10.45 0.98
C SER A 274 -1.73 -10.30 1.07
N ILE A 275 -2.27 -10.67 2.22
CA ILE A 275 -3.66 -10.36 2.59
C ILE A 275 -3.94 -8.84 2.60
N SER A 276 -2.90 -8.03 2.79
CA SER A 276 -2.99 -6.56 2.74
C SER A 276 -3.39 -5.98 1.38
N TYR A 277 -3.46 -6.81 0.33
CA TYR A 277 -3.98 -6.40 -0.97
C TYR A 277 -5.14 -7.32 -1.43
N CYS A 278 -5.65 -8.17 -0.54
CA CYS A 278 -6.71 -9.14 -0.85
C CYS A 278 -8.08 -8.54 -0.54
N ARG A 279 -8.66 -7.89 -1.54
CA ARG A 279 -9.94 -7.19 -1.45
C ARG A 279 -11.12 -8.18 -1.53
N PRO A 280 -12.01 -8.23 -0.54
CA PRO A 280 -13.17 -9.14 -0.56
C PRO A 280 -14.23 -8.65 -1.56
N ILE A 281 -14.71 -9.55 -2.42
CA ILE A 281 -15.84 -9.29 -3.33
C ILE A 281 -17.15 -9.68 -2.65
N LYS A 282 -17.24 -10.94 -2.22
CA LYS A 282 -18.42 -11.51 -1.59
C LYS A 282 -18.09 -12.73 -0.76
N PHE A 283 -18.82 -12.97 0.32
CA PHE A 283 -18.77 -14.23 1.05
C PHE A 283 -20.16 -14.75 1.43
N PHE A 284 -20.25 -16.07 1.56
CA PHE A 284 -21.49 -16.81 1.80
C PHE A 284 -21.28 -17.85 2.92
N PHE A 285 -22.29 -18.02 3.78
CA PHE A 285 -22.35 -19.07 4.80
C PHE A 285 -23.17 -20.27 4.30
N GLU A 286 -22.73 -20.86 3.19
CA GLU A 286 -23.42 -21.97 2.54
C GLU A 286 -22.58 -23.25 2.48
N LYS A 287 -23.25 -24.41 2.38
CA LYS A 287 -22.59 -25.70 2.23
C LYS A 287 -21.95 -25.82 0.85
N GLU A 288 -20.72 -26.32 0.81
CA GLU A 288 -20.02 -26.64 -0.43
C GLU A 288 -20.83 -27.66 -1.26
N THR A 289 -21.30 -27.19 -2.41
CA THR A 289 -21.80 -28.05 -3.49
C THR A 289 -21.21 -27.56 -4.80
N THR A 290 -20.89 -28.48 -5.70
CA THR A 290 -20.36 -28.17 -7.04
C THR A 290 -21.29 -27.19 -7.78
N ASN A 291 -22.61 -27.33 -7.59
CA ASN A 291 -23.60 -26.46 -8.23
C ASN A 291 -23.52 -25.02 -7.73
N ASN A 292 -23.39 -24.81 -6.41
CA ASN A 292 -23.29 -23.47 -5.84
C ASN A 292 -21.98 -22.79 -6.26
N ILE A 293 -20.85 -23.52 -6.22
CA ILE A 293 -19.56 -22.98 -6.68
C ILE A 293 -19.65 -22.54 -8.15
N LEU A 294 -20.15 -23.43 -9.03
CA LEU A 294 -20.28 -23.13 -10.45
C LEU A 294 -21.22 -21.95 -10.70
N LYS A 295 -22.31 -21.84 -9.94
CA LYS A 295 -23.22 -20.69 -10.00
C LYS A 295 -22.48 -19.40 -9.65
N TYR A 296 -21.84 -19.34 -8.48
CA TYR A 296 -21.19 -18.10 -8.02
C TYR A 296 -19.98 -17.69 -8.88
N VAL A 297 -19.21 -18.66 -9.38
CA VAL A 297 -18.11 -18.40 -10.32
C VAL A 297 -18.66 -17.80 -11.60
N LYS A 298 -19.72 -18.39 -12.17
CA LYS A 298 -20.41 -17.83 -13.35
C LYS A 298 -20.97 -16.43 -13.09
N ASP A 299 -21.52 -16.19 -11.90
CA ASP A 299 -22.03 -14.85 -11.55
C ASP A 299 -20.90 -13.82 -11.58
N VAL A 300 -19.72 -14.12 -11.03
CA VAL A 300 -18.54 -13.23 -11.12
C VAL A 300 -18.04 -13.11 -12.56
N GLU A 301 -17.98 -14.19 -13.33
CA GLU A 301 -17.58 -14.14 -14.75
C GLU A 301 -18.52 -13.25 -15.58
N ASN A 302 -19.82 -13.31 -15.31
CA ASN A 302 -20.82 -12.44 -15.92
C ASN A 302 -20.62 -10.97 -15.51
N GLU A 303 -20.32 -10.70 -14.24
CA GLU A 303 -19.96 -9.35 -13.78
C GLU A 303 -18.70 -8.85 -14.53
N ILE A 304 -17.68 -9.71 -14.69
CA ILE A 304 -16.44 -9.40 -15.41
C ILE A 304 -16.70 -9.07 -16.87
N SER A 305 -17.53 -9.85 -17.57
CA SER A 305 -17.83 -9.60 -18.99
C SER A 305 -18.58 -8.29 -19.23
N ASN A 306 -19.25 -7.76 -18.20
CA ASN A 306 -20.03 -6.53 -18.26
C ASN A 306 -19.33 -5.32 -17.62
N LEU A 307 -18.04 -5.45 -17.27
CA LEU A 307 -17.27 -4.35 -16.67
C LEU A 307 -17.15 -3.17 -17.65
N LYS A 308 -17.35 -1.98 -17.10
CA LYS A 308 -17.18 -0.71 -17.83
C LYS A 308 -15.82 -0.11 -17.49
N GLN A 309 -15.26 0.63 -18.44
CA GLN A 309 -14.09 1.45 -18.18
C GLN A 309 -14.44 2.55 -17.19
N LEU A 310 -13.49 2.90 -16.33
CA LEU A 310 -13.63 3.99 -15.38
C LEU A 310 -12.88 5.22 -15.90
N GLU A 311 -13.57 6.34 -16.01
CA GLU A 311 -12.96 7.63 -16.29
C GLU A 311 -12.51 8.29 -14.98
N ILE A 312 -11.22 8.64 -14.88
CA ILE A 312 -10.65 9.34 -13.73
C ILE A 312 -9.92 10.59 -14.18
N LYS A 313 -9.96 11.63 -13.34
CA LYS A 313 -9.24 12.87 -13.57
C LYS A 313 -7.84 12.78 -12.92
N ILE A 314 -6.79 12.79 -13.74
CA ILE A 314 -5.38 12.80 -13.30
C ILE A 314 -4.76 14.13 -13.77
N ASN A 315 -4.31 14.98 -12.83
CA ASN A 315 -3.58 16.23 -13.13
C ASN A 315 -4.22 17.13 -14.22
N ASP A 316 -5.56 17.18 -14.22
CA ASP A 316 -6.44 17.88 -15.17
C ASP A 316 -6.83 17.17 -16.47
N ASP A 317 -6.24 16.02 -16.76
CA ASP A 317 -6.59 15.20 -17.92
C ASP A 317 -7.58 14.07 -17.54
N LEU A 318 -8.51 13.76 -18.44
CA LEU A 318 -9.43 12.63 -18.31
C LEU A 318 -8.76 11.37 -18.88
N VAL A 319 -8.66 10.34 -18.05
CA VAL A 319 -7.98 9.09 -18.39
C VAL A 319 -8.93 7.92 -18.17
N ASN A 320 -9.06 7.07 -19.19
CA ASN A 320 -9.85 5.85 -19.11
C ASN A 320 -9.01 4.70 -18.57
N VAL A 321 -9.55 4.06 -17.54
CA VAL A 321 -8.99 2.86 -16.91
C VAL A 321 -9.78 1.65 -17.38
N ARG A 322 -9.11 0.76 -18.12
CA ARG A 322 -9.61 -0.57 -18.48
C ARG A 322 -9.21 -1.59 -17.44
N TYR A 323 -10.16 -2.43 -17.04
CA TYR A 323 -9.93 -3.55 -16.14
C TYR A 323 -9.59 -4.83 -16.90
N THR A 324 -8.46 -5.45 -16.55
CA THR A 324 -8.07 -6.78 -17.04
C THR A 324 -8.14 -7.75 -15.87
N MET A 325 -9.20 -8.57 -15.86
CA MET A 325 -9.49 -9.52 -14.80
C MET A 325 -8.93 -10.89 -15.12
N ILE A 326 -8.27 -11.45 -14.13
CA ILE A 326 -7.42 -12.61 -14.25
C ILE A 326 -7.95 -13.69 -13.30
N VAL A 327 -8.43 -14.81 -13.84
CA VAL A 327 -8.91 -15.91 -12.99
C VAL A 327 -7.71 -16.67 -12.44
N TRP A 328 -7.68 -16.84 -11.12
CA TRP A 328 -6.69 -17.70 -10.49
C TRP A 328 -7.20 -19.14 -10.39
N TRP A 329 -6.56 -20.06 -11.11
CA TRP A 329 -6.89 -21.49 -11.12
C TRP A 329 -5.87 -22.38 -10.38
N MET A 330 -4.92 -21.80 -9.64
CA MET A 330 -3.71 -22.54 -9.22
C MET A 330 -3.42 -22.46 -7.71
N ALA A 331 -4.21 -23.18 -6.89
CA ALA A 331 -3.74 -23.64 -5.57
C ALA A 331 -4.04 -25.09 -5.21
N SER A 332 -4.42 -25.95 -6.16
CA SER A 332 -4.58 -27.39 -5.87
C SER A 332 -3.40 -28.24 -6.33
N MET A 333 -2.18 -27.69 -6.34
CA MET A 333 -0.98 -28.55 -6.26
C MET A 333 -0.82 -29.03 -4.81
N GLY A 334 -1.74 -29.87 -4.37
CA GLY A 334 -1.55 -30.65 -3.16
C GLY A 334 -0.46 -31.69 -3.40
N TYR A 335 0.44 -31.89 -2.43
CA TYR A 335 1.35 -33.04 -2.35
C TYR A 335 0.61 -34.39 -2.24
N GLN A 336 -0.71 -34.38 -2.29
CA GLN A 336 -1.56 -35.56 -2.10
C GLN A 336 -1.32 -36.63 -3.17
N TRP A 337 -0.96 -36.23 -4.39
CA TRP A 337 -0.60 -37.20 -5.43
C TRP A 337 0.72 -37.93 -5.11
N ILE A 338 1.69 -37.27 -4.45
CA ILE A 338 2.92 -37.90 -3.95
C ILE A 338 2.53 -39.00 -2.96
N LEU A 339 1.62 -38.70 -2.02
CA LEU A 339 1.10 -39.70 -1.10
C LEU A 339 0.38 -40.85 -1.82
N HIS A 340 -0.46 -40.55 -2.81
CA HIS A 340 -1.23 -41.58 -3.52
C HIS A 340 -0.35 -42.52 -4.36
N ILE A 341 0.71 -41.99 -5.00
CA ILE A 341 1.73 -42.83 -5.65
C ILE A 341 2.41 -43.69 -4.59
N SER A 342 2.83 -43.08 -3.49
CA SER A 342 3.51 -43.78 -2.40
C SER A 342 2.68 -44.91 -1.79
N TYR A 343 1.36 -44.73 -1.64
CA TYR A 343 0.46 -45.77 -1.13
C TYR A 343 0.30 -46.96 -2.08
N ARG A 344 0.55 -46.75 -3.38
CA ARG A 344 0.32 -47.74 -4.45
C ARG A 344 1.61 -48.34 -5.01
N LEU A 345 2.78 -47.84 -4.59
CA LEU A 345 4.08 -48.40 -4.92
C LEU A 345 4.06 -49.91 -4.65
N ASN A 346 4.37 -50.69 -5.68
CA ASN A 346 4.44 -52.16 -5.67
C ASN A 346 3.09 -52.87 -5.42
N SER A 347 1.93 -52.23 -5.64
CA SER A 347 0.62 -52.82 -5.32
C SER A 347 -0.43 -52.74 -6.42
N ALA A 348 -0.50 -51.67 -7.23
CA ALA A 348 -1.48 -51.55 -8.32
C ALA A 348 -1.19 -50.42 -9.32
N GLU A 349 -1.34 -50.71 -10.62
CA GLU A 349 -1.42 -49.70 -11.69
C GLU A 349 -2.79 -48.98 -11.66
N THR A 350 -2.84 -47.68 -11.96
CA THR A 350 -4.05 -46.85 -11.84
C THR A 350 -5.12 -47.16 -12.90
N ILE A 351 -4.77 -47.95 -13.92
CA ILE A 351 -5.60 -48.21 -15.11
C ILE A 351 -6.67 -49.30 -14.83
N LYS A 352 -6.52 -50.10 -13.76
CA LYS A 352 -7.43 -51.21 -13.42
C LYS A 352 -8.18 -50.97 -12.11
N ARG A 353 -9.41 -51.50 -11.99
CA ARG A 353 -10.12 -51.56 -10.69
C ARG A 353 -9.30 -52.43 -9.73
N LEU A 354 -9.06 -51.93 -8.52
CA LEU A 354 -8.32 -52.68 -7.50
C LEU A 354 -9.14 -53.88 -7.02
N SER A 355 -8.48 -55.03 -6.86
CA SER A 355 -9.03 -56.16 -6.09
C SER A 355 -9.14 -55.82 -4.60
N GLU A 356 -9.94 -56.57 -3.84
CA GLU A 356 -10.04 -56.37 -2.39
C GLU A 356 -8.70 -56.56 -1.67
N GLU A 357 -7.86 -57.49 -2.13
CA GLU A 357 -6.51 -57.71 -1.60
C GLU A 357 -5.62 -56.48 -1.84
N GLN A 358 -5.66 -55.89 -3.03
CA GLN A 358 -4.91 -54.69 -3.35
C GLN A 358 -5.39 -53.48 -2.53
N LYS A 359 -6.70 -53.36 -2.26
CA LYS A 359 -7.23 -52.30 -1.38
C LYS A 359 -6.71 -52.45 0.04
N LEU A 360 -6.62 -53.67 0.56
CA LEU A 360 -6.07 -53.94 1.88
C LEU A 360 -4.59 -53.54 1.97
N LEU A 361 -3.78 -53.94 0.98
CA LEU A 361 -2.35 -53.58 0.92
C LEU A 361 -2.14 -52.06 0.87
N VAL A 362 -2.92 -51.35 0.05
CA VAL A 362 -2.87 -49.88 -0.03
C VAL A 362 -3.26 -49.23 1.30
N SER A 363 -4.28 -49.75 1.99
CA SER A 363 -4.71 -49.24 3.30
C SER A 363 -3.65 -49.45 4.38
N GLN A 364 -3.02 -50.63 4.42
CA GLN A 364 -1.92 -50.93 5.34
C GLN A 364 -0.73 -50.02 5.09
N ARG A 365 -0.33 -49.84 3.82
CA ARG A 365 0.77 -48.95 3.44
C ARG A 365 0.48 -47.49 3.78
N LYS A 366 -0.75 -47.02 3.55
CA LYS A 366 -1.21 -45.69 3.98
C LYS A 366 -1.05 -45.49 5.48
N TYR A 367 -1.46 -46.45 6.30
CA TYR A 367 -1.30 -46.36 7.76
C TYR A 367 0.17 -46.26 8.18
N VAL A 368 1.05 -47.07 7.59
CA VAL A 368 2.50 -47.03 7.86
C VAL A 368 3.10 -45.67 7.51
N ILE A 369 2.80 -45.14 6.33
CA ILE A 369 3.31 -43.84 5.87
C ILE A 369 2.80 -42.71 6.76
N GLN A 370 1.52 -42.70 7.13
CA GLN A 370 0.95 -41.70 8.04
C GLN A 370 1.65 -41.71 9.41
N LYS A 371 1.95 -42.89 9.95
CA LYS A 371 2.67 -43.03 11.23
C LYS A 371 4.12 -42.56 11.11
N ARG A 372 4.81 -42.86 10.01
CA ARG A 372 6.17 -42.38 9.74
C ARG A 372 6.23 -40.85 9.63
N PHE A 373 5.27 -40.22 8.95
CA PHE A 373 5.18 -38.75 8.87
C PHE A 373 4.96 -38.09 10.23
N TRP A 374 4.13 -38.70 11.09
CA TRP A 374 3.93 -38.21 12.44
C TRP A 374 5.20 -38.36 13.29
N ASN A 375 5.84 -39.52 13.25
CA ASN A 375 7.01 -39.82 14.11
C ASN A 375 8.26 -39.04 13.69
N LYS A 376 8.54 -38.91 12.38
CA LYS A 376 9.76 -38.24 11.89
C LYS A 376 9.61 -36.74 11.73
N MET A 377 8.42 -36.25 11.36
CA MET A 377 8.22 -34.84 11.00
C MET A 377 7.14 -34.13 11.85
N GLY A 378 6.44 -34.84 12.74
CA GLY A 378 5.32 -34.27 13.50
C GLY A 378 4.13 -33.87 12.62
N LEU A 379 4.02 -34.42 11.40
CA LEU A 379 3.00 -34.03 10.43
C LEU A 379 1.84 -35.03 10.40
N LYS A 380 0.61 -34.53 10.53
CA LYS A 380 -0.60 -35.32 10.28
C LYS A 380 -0.99 -35.18 8.81
N VAL A 381 -0.83 -36.25 8.05
CA VAL A 381 -1.17 -36.28 6.62
C VAL A 381 -2.36 -37.19 6.34
N ASP A 382 -3.21 -36.77 5.40
CA ASP A 382 -4.28 -37.57 4.80
C ASP A 382 -5.26 -38.23 5.80
N LYS A 383 -5.48 -37.56 6.94
CA LYS A 383 -6.49 -37.92 7.95
C LYS A 383 -7.74 -37.07 7.73
N VAL A 384 -8.91 -37.72 7.72
CA VAL A 384 -10.20 -37.04 7.66
C VAL A 384 -10.56 -36.55 9.07
N THR A 385 -10.78 -35.24 9.23
CA THR A 385 -11.34 -34.65 10.45
C THR A 385 -12.87 -34.67 10.39
N GLN A 386 -13.56 -34.52 11.52
CA GLN A 386 -15.03 -34.61 11.56
C GLN A 386 -15.65 -33.58 10.59
N GLY A 387 -16.24 -34.06 9.49
CA GLY A 387 -16.85 -33.24 8.44
C GLY A 387 -15.98 -33.06 7.19
N SER A 388 -15.78 -34.13 6.40
CA SER A 388 -15.18 -34.17 5.03
C SER A 388 -13.81 -33.49 4.81
N GLU A 389 -13.25 -32.85 5.82
CA GLU A 389 -12.03 -32.09 5.75
C GLU A 389 -10.81 -33.02 5.92
N THR A 390 -9.75 -32.76 5.17
CA THR A 390 -8.51 -33.55 5.27
C THR A 390 -7.43 -32.75 5.96
N SER A 391 -6.54 -33.40 6.70
CA SER A 391 -5.40 -32.73 7.36
C SER A 391 -4.34 -32.17 6.38
N ASN A 392 -4.64 -32.18 5.07
CA ASN A 392 -3.73 -31.79 4.00
C ASN A 392 -3.79 -30.27 3.75
N THR A 393 -3.12 -29.49 4.60
CA THR A 393 -3.05 -28.03 4.44
C THR A 393 -1.82 -27.59 3.63
N VAL A 394 -1.87 -26.38 3.07
CA VAL A 394 -0.72 -25.75 2.38
C VAL A 394 0.50 -25.62 3.30
N ASN A 395 0.29 -25.46 4.62
CA ASN A 395 1.40 -25.42 5.59
C ASN A 395 2.10 -26.78 5.72
N VAL A 396 1.35 -27.88 5.66
CA VAL A 396 1.92 -29.24 5.62
C VAL A 396 2.70 -29.44 4.31
N ALA A 397 2.16 -28.97 3.18
CA ALA A 397 2.85 -28.99 1.89
C ALA A 397 4.22 -28.29 1.93
N ARG A 398 4.28 -27.05 2.48
CA ARG A 398 5.56 -26.31 2.60
C ARG A 398 6.58 -27.04 3.46
N ARG A 399 6.16 -27.61 4.60
CA ARG A 399 7.06 -28.37 5.48
C ARG A 399 7.59 -29.64 4.82
N LEU A 400 6.80 -30.28 3.96
CA LEU A 400 7.23 -31.44 3.17
C LEU A 400 8.29 -31.04 2.14
N PHE A 401 8.03 -30.01 1.33
CA PHE A 401 8.96 -29.58 0.28
C PHE A 401 10.25 -28.92 0.80
N ASN A 402 10.25 -28.44 2.05
CA ASN A 402 11.46 -27.94 2.71
C ASN A 402 12.40 -29.06 3.21
N ASN A 403 11.94 -30.31 3.29
CA ASN A 403 12.73 -31.44 3.79
C ASN A 403 12.61 -32.65 2.85
N PRO A 404 13.07 -32.55 1.59
CA PRO A 404 12.83 -33.56 0.56
C PRO A 404 13.41 -34.93 0.92
N GLU A 405 14.57 -34.99 1.59
CA GLU A 405 15.21 -36.25 2.01
C GLU A 405 14.33 -37.07 2.96
N ASN A 406 13.74 -36.42 3.96
CA ASN A 406 12.82 -37.06 4.89
C ASN A 406 11.56 -37.55 4.18
N VAL A 407 11.06 -36.79 3.19
CA VAL A 407 9.90 -37.21 2.39
C VAL A 407 10.23 -38.44 1.55
N VAL A 408 11.41 -38.50 0.92
CA VAL A 408 11.86 -39.66 0.14
C VAL A 408 11.99 -40.89 1.00
N ASP A 409 12.62 -40.80 2.16
CA ASP A 409 12.75 -41.94 3.10
C ASP A 409 11.38 -42.47 3.54
N ILE A 410 10.40 -41.58 3.75
CA ILE A 410 9.06 -41.98 4.20
C ILE A 410 8.23 -42.55 3.05
N THR A 411 8.27 -41.91 1.88
CA THR A 411 7.36 -42.21 0.77
C THR A 411 7.93 -43.21 -0.25
N GLY A 412 9.25 -43.32 -0.34
CA GLY A 412 9.95 -44.13 -1.35
C GLY A 412 9.88 -43.54 -2.77
N ILE A 413 9.55 -42.26 -2.91
CA ILE A 413 9.49 -41.57 -4.21
C ILE A 413 10.86 -41.02 -4.58
N ASN A 414 11.13 -40.91 -5.88
CA ASN A 414 12.39 -40.41 -6.39
C ASN A 414 12.69 -38.97 -5.90
N LEU A 415 13.89 -38.76 -5.36
CA LEU A 415 14.35 -37.49 -4.80
C LEU A 415 14.41 -36.37 -5.85
N GLU A 416 14.91 -36.68 -7.05
CA GLU A 416 15.03 -35.71 -8.15
C GLU A 416 13.65 -35.16 -8.52
N LEU A 417 12.64 -36.02 -8.66
CA LEU A 417 11.29 -35.58 -8.97
C LEU A 417 10.72 -34.62 -7.92
N ILE A 418 10.93 -34.91 -6.63
CA ILE A 418 10.47 -34.04 -5.53
C ILE A 418 11.20 -32.69 -5.55
N ASN A 419 12.52 -32.69 -5.76
CA ASN A 419 13.33 -31.47 -5.83
C ASN A 419 12.95 -30.59 -7.03
N ARG A 420 12.72 -31.18 -8.20
CA ARG A 420 12.29 -30.45 -9.40
C ARG A 420 10.94 -29.79 -9.21
N ILE A 421 9.98 -30.50 -8.63
CA ILE A 421 8.65 -29.94 -8.35
C ILE A 421 8.72 -28.86 -7.26
N SER A 422 9.53 -29.07 -6.21
CA SER A 422 9.79 -28.04 -5.19
C SER A 422 10.37 -26.77 -5.81
N THR A 423 11.31 -26.91 -6.75
CA THR A 423 11.92 -25.81 -7.50
C THR A 423 10.87 -25.06 -8.33
N ILE A 424 10.05 -25.77 -9.10
CA ILE A 424 8.96 -25.17 -9.90
C ILE A 424 7.99 -24.40 -9.00
N LEU A 425 7.55 -25.00 -7.89
CA LEU A 425 6.64 -24.35 -6.95
C LEU A 425 7.28 -23.13 -6.27
N SER A 426 8.58 -23.19 -5.97
CA SER A 426 9.33 -22.07 -5.39
C SER A 426 9.46 -20.91 -6.37
N VAL A 427 9.75 -21.18 -7.64
CA VAL A 427 9.83 -20.17 -8.70
C VAL A 427 8.46 -19.55 -8.96
N ILE A 428 7.39 -20.36 -9.07
CA ILE A 428 6.00 -19.86 -9.21
C ILE A 428 5.57 -19.03 -8.01
N SER A 429 6.04 -19.38 -6.81
CA SER A 429 5.76 -18.64 -5.57
C SER A 429 6.67 -17.45 -5.35
N SER A 430 7.71 -17.28 -6.19
CA SER A 430 8.65 -16.17 -6.12
C SER A 430 8.02 -14.89 -6.70
N ARG A 431 8.55 -13.73 -6.29
CA ARG A 431 8.08 -12.42 -6.78
C ARG A 431 8.82 -11.93 -8.01
N TYR A 432 9.78 -12.71 -8.51
CA TYR A 432 10.69 -12.30 -9.56
C TYR A 432 10.08 -12.52 -10.94
N GLU A 433 10.58 -11.78 -11.94
CA GLU A 433 10.24 -12.03 -13.34
C GLU A 433 10.85 -13.38 -13.74
N ILE A 434 9.99 -14.30 -14.18
CA ILE A 434 10.37 -15.68 -14.51
C ILE A 434 10.69 -15.74 -15.99
N ASN A 435 11.82 -16.38 -16.32
CA ASN A 435 12.16 -16.67 -17.70
C ASN A 435 11.23 -17.77 -18.24
N THR A 436 10.24 -17.35 -19.04
CA THR A 436 9.18 -18.25 -19.53
C THR A 436 9.70 -19.44 -20.34
N GLU A 437 10.79 -19.27 -21.10
CA GLU A 437 11.36 -20.33 -21.93
C GLU A 437 12.12 -21.36 -21.08
N LYS A 438 12.91 -20.89 -20.12
CA LYS A 438 13.65 -21.77 -19.21
C LYS A 438 12.72 -22.59 -18.33
N ILE A 439 11.67 -21.99 -17.77
CA ILE A 439 10.73 -22.72 -16.92
C ILE A 439 9.89 -23.72 -17.71
N ASP A 440 9.54 -23.42 -18.98
CA ASP A 440 8.85 -24.35 -19.87
C ASP A 440 9.70 -25.60 -20.14
N ASN A 441 10.97 -25.41 -20.49
CA ASN A 441 11.90 -26.50 -20.70
C ASN A 441 12.10 -27.34 -19.42
N TYR A 442 12.27 -26.67 -18.27
CA TYR A 442 12.42 -27.35 -16.98
C TYR A 442 11.18 -28.16 -16.59
N ALA A 443 9.98 -27.61 -16.83
CA ALA A 443 8.70 -28.26 -16.56
C ALA A 443 8.47 -29.47 -17.49
N LYS A 444 8.76 -29.35 -18.79
CA LYS A 444 8.68 -30.45 -19.76
C LYS A 444 9.65 -31.58 -19.44
N MET A 445 10.88 -31.27 -19.05
CA MET A 445 11.84 -32.30 -18.59
C MET A 445 11.33 -33.00 -17.33
N THR A 446 10.74 -32.27 -16.39
CA THR A 446 10.14 -32.85 -15.17
C THR A 446 8.95 -33.75 -15.50
N ALA A 447 8.14 -33.39 -16.51
CA ALA A 447 7.04 -34.25 -17.00
C ALA A 447 7.56 -35.54 -17.63
N LYS A 448 8.66 -35.49 -18.40
CA LYS A 448 9.30 -36.69 -18.95
C LYS A 448 9.78 -37.62 -17.84
N LEU A 449 10.50 -37.09 -16.85
CA LEU A 449 10.96 -37.85 -15.68
C LEU A 449 9.79 -38.50 -14.91
N TYR A 450 8.67 -37.78 -14.76
CA TYR A 450 7.46 -38.34 -14.13
C TYR A 450 6.94 -39.56 -14.89
N VAL A 451 6.84 -39.47 -16.22
CA VAL A 451 6.35 -40.57 -17.06
C VAL A 451 7.31 -41.75 -17.02
N GLU A 452 8.63 -41.52 -17.07
CA GLU A 452 9.62 -42.59 -17.00
C GLU A 452 9.57 -43.37 -15.67
N LEU A 453 9.28 -42.70 -14.55
CA LEU A 453 9.26 -43.33 -13.23
C LEU A 453 7.89 -43.89 -12.81
N TYR A 454 6.82 -43.25 -13.27
CA TYR A 454 5.45 -43.45 -12.76
C TYR A 454 4.37 -43.45 -13.85
N ASP A 455 4.67 -43.92 -15.07
CA ASP A 455 3.71 -44.07 -16.18
C ASP A 455 2.41 -44.80 -15.79
N TRP A 456 2.51 -45.79 -14.90
CA TRP A 456 1.41 -46.57 -14.34
C TRP A 456 0.45 -45.76 -13.45
N TYR A 457 0.83 -44.54 -13.06
CA TYR A 457 -0.02 -43.61 -12.33
C TYR A 457 -0.38 -42.41 -13.20
N ARG A 458 -1.66 -42.29 -13.56
CA ARG A 458 -2.15 -41.16 -14.36
C ARG A 458 -1.82 -39.84 -13.68
N MET A 459 -1.07 -38.99 -14.39
CA MET A 459 -0.70 -37.66 -13.90
C MET A 459 -1.96 -36.87 -13.49
N PRO A 460 -2.04 -36.38 -12.24
CA PRO A 460 -3.17 -35.59 -11.78
C PRO A 460 -3.37 -34.34 -12.65
N PRO A 461 -4.63 -33.93 -12.91
CA PRO A 461 -4.91 -32.74 -13.73
C PRO A 461 -4.21 -31.46 -13.24
N SER A 462 -4.02 -31.27 -11.94
CA SER A 462 -3.30 -30.11 -11.39
C SER A 462 -1.81 -30.14 -11.70
N VAL A 463 -1.17 -31.30 -11.59
CA VAL A 463 0.25 -31.51 -11.98
C VAL A 463 0.42 -31.30 -13.47
N HIS A 464 -0.46 -31.88 -14.29
CA HIS A 464 -0.45 -31.73 -15.74
C HIS A 464 -0.57 -30.27 -16.17
N LYS A 465 -1.50 -29.52 -15.58
CA LYS A 465 -1.67 -28.08 -15.84
C LYS A 465 -0.39 -27.29 -15.52
N VAL A 466 0.30 -27.60 -14.43
CA VAL A 466 1.59 -26.94 -14.10
C VAL A 466 2.70 -27.35 -15.06
N LEU A 467 2.87 -28.65 -15.32
CA LEU A 467 4.04 -29.11 -16.07
C LEU A 467 3.92 -28.90 -17.59
N ILE A 468 2.71 -28.95 -18.14
CA ILE A 468 2.46 -28.86 -19.59
C ILE A 468 1.95 -27.48 -20.01
N HIS A 469 1.02 -26.91 -19.23
CA HIS A 469 0.43 -25.60 -19.54
C HIS A 469 1.01 -24.47 -18.69
N GLY A 470 1.86 -24.77 -17.70
CA GLY A 470 2.29 -23.81 -16.69
C GLY A 470 3.07 -22.64 -17.28
N ALA A 471 3.93 -22.85 -18.28
CA ALA A 471 4.66 -21.74 -18.90
C ALA A 471 3.74 -20.73 -19.62
N LEU A 472 2.68 -21.22 -20.28
CA LEU A 472 1.65 -20.36 -20.88
C LEU A 472 0.90 -19.60 -19.78
N VAL A 473 0.56 -20.26 -18.67
CA VAL A 473 -0.09 -19.62 -17.52
C VAL A 473 0.84 -18.59 -16.86
N ILE A 474 2.13 -18.88 -16.70
CA ILE A 474 3.14 -18.00 -16.07
C ILE A 474 3.43 -16.76 -16.93
N LYS A 475 3.40 -16.90 -18.27
CA LYS A 475 3.48 -15.76 -19.21
C LYS A 475 2.38 -14.72 -18.95
N TYR A 476 1.25 -15.13 -18.40
CA TYR A 476 0.09 -14.28 -18.13
C TYR A 476 -0.26 -14.10 -16.64
N PHE A 477 0.40 -14.78 -15.67
CA PHE A 477 -0.03 -14.80 -14.25
C PHE A 477 1.07 -14.97 -13.18
N LEU A 478 0.88 -14.30 -12.02
CA LEU A 478 1.63 -14.50 -10.77
C LEU A 478 0.74 -14.49 -9.48
N LEU A 479 0.86 -15.58 -8.72
CA LEU A 479 0.87 -15.73 -7.25
C LEU A 479 -0.39 -16.12 -6.42
N PRO A 480 -0.23 -16.92 -5.32
CA PRO A 480 -1.30 -17.54 -4.51
C PRO A 480 -1.81 -16.70 -3.31
N ILE A 481 -3.05 -16.98 -2.85
CA ILE A 481 -3.76 -16.33 -1.71
C ILE A 481 -3.72 -17.23 -0.46
N ARG A 482 -3.71 -16.64 0.76
CA ARG A 482 -3.68 -17.32 2.07
C ARG A 482 -4.68 -16.69 3.05
N PHE A 483 -5.52 -17.53 3.68
CA PHE A 483 -6.30 -17.45 4.94
C PHE A 483 -6.66 -16.10 5.61
N LEU A 484 -7.91 -15.99 6.06
CA LEU A 484 -8.45 -14.98 6.98
C LEU A 484 -9.05 -15.64 8.24
N SER A 485 -9.00 -14.93 9.39
CA SER A 485 -9.53 -15.36 10.70
C SER A 485 -10.78 -14.59 11.13
N GLU A 486 -11.49 -15.18 12.10
CA GLU A 486 -12.83 -14.85 12.59
C GLU A 486 -12.98 -13.48 13.27
N GLU A 487 -13.87 -12.64 12.76
CA GLU A 487 -14.66 -11.71 13.57
C GLU A 487 -16.01 -11.43 12.86
N ALA A 488 -17.00 -10.93 13.60
CA ALA A 488 -18.43 -10.89 13.21
C ALA A 488 -18.71 -10.37 11.79
N GLN A 489 -19.68 -10.95 11.07
CA GLN A 489 -19.96 -10.78 9.63
C GLN A 489 -19.86 -9.35 9.08
N GLU A 490 -20.51 -8.37 9.72
CA GLU A 490 -20.46 -6.97 9.29
C GLU A 490 -19.13 -6.28 9.63
N ASN A 491 -18.54 -6.64 10.77
CA ASN A 491 -17.20 -6.19 11.14
C ASN A 491 -16.13 -6.83 10.25
N LEU A 492 -16.36 -8.05 9.75
CA LEU A 492 -15.43 -8.79 8.91
C LEU A 492 -15.29 -8.11 7.56
N LEU A 493 -16.39 -7.87 6.83
CA LEU A 493 -16.29 -7.25 5.50
C LEU A 493 -15.60 -5.88 5.59
N HIS A 494 -16.04 -5.03 6.52
CA HIS A 494 -15.45 -3.71 6.73
C HIS A 494 -13.97 -3.80 7.14
N PHE A 495 -13.62 -4.70 8.05
CA PHE A 495 -12.23 -4.91 8.47
C PHE A 495 -11.37 -5.39 7.30
N LEU A 496 -11.87 -6.31 6.47
CA LEU A 496 -11.18 -6.80 5.29
C LEU A 496 -10.99 -5.69 4.25
N LEU A 497 -12.01 -4.86 4.01
CA LEU A 497 -11.91 -3.71 3.12
C LEU A 497 -10.85 -2.70 3.59
N ILE A 498 -10.84 -2.38 4.89
CA ILE A 498 -9.85 -1.48 5.50
C ILE A 498 -8.43 -2.08 5.43
N SER A 499 -8.29 -3.35 5.81
CA SER A 499 -6.97 -4.00 5.90
C SER A 499 -6.35 -4.30 4.54
N SER A 500 -7.17 -4.41 3.49
CA SER A 500 -6.76 -4.60 2.10
C SER A 500 -6.74 -3.30 1.28
N ASP A 501 -7.05 -2.16 1.89
CA ASP A 501 -7.11 -0.88 1.20
C ASP A 501 -5.73 -0.41 0.73
N PRO A 502 -5.54 -0.06 -0.56
CA PRO A 502 -4.23 0.36 -1.07
C PRO A 502 -3.65 1.57 -0.33
N LEU A 503 -4.49 2.57 0.00
CA LEU A 503 -4.05 3.81 0.63
C LEU A 503 -3.60 3.54 2.06
N ILE A 504 -4.42 2.84 2.84
CA ILE A 504 -4.04 2.47 4.20
C ILE A 504 -2.82 1.55 4.18
N THR A 505 -2.77 0.59 3.26
CA THR A 505 -1.65 -0.36 3.15
C THR A 505 -0.33 0.30 2.80
N SER A 506 -0.34 1.39 2.02
CA SER A 506 0.86 2.19 1.76
C SER A 506 1.46 2.83 3.01
N LYS A 507 0.64 3.06 4.05
CA LYS A 507 1.03 3.68 5.34
C LYS A 507 1.32 2.64 6.43
N ARG A 508 1.18 1.34 6.14
CA ARG A 508 1.42 0.24 7.09
C ARG A 508 2.90 -0.08 7.23
N THR A 509 3.32 -0.43 8.43
CA THR A 509 4.68 -0.92 8.72
C THR A 509 4.73 -2.44 8.48
N LEU A 510 4.69 -2.84 7.22
CA LEU A 510 4.67 -4.27 6.89
C LEU A 510 6.04 -4.90 7.10
N THR A 511 6.19 -5.75 8.12
CA THR A 511 7.41 -6.51 8.42
C THR A 511 8.00 -7.15 7.14
N LYS A 512 9.33 -7.00 6.95
CA LYS A 512 10.06 -7.71 5.91
C LYS A 512 9.92 -9.21 6.20
N ILE A 513 9.36 -9.97 5.26
CA ILE A 513 9.40 -11.43 5.33
C ILE A 513 10.87 -11.80 5.16
N SER A 514 11.41 -12.68 6.02
CA SER A 514 12.75 -13.23 5.86
C SER A 514 12.89 -13.78 4.45
N LYS A 515 13.86 -13.30 3.67
CA LYS A 515 14.18 -13.90 2.37
C LYS A 515 14.58 -15.36 2.66
N THR A 516 13.74 -16.30 2.26
CA THR A 516 14.18 -17.69 2.12
C THR A 516 15.09 -17.75 0.90
N GLU A 517 16.32 -18.21 1.09
CA GLU A 517 17.27 -18.42 -0.01
C GLU A 517 16.65 -19.39 -1.03
N LEU A 518 16.62 -18.94 -2.28
CA LEU A 518 16.18 -19.76 -3.41
C LEU A 518 17.32 -20.72 -3.78
N SER A 519 16.98 -21.95 -4.19
CA SER A 519 17.98 -22.90 -4.67
C SER A 519 18.69 -22.37 -5.92
N THR A 520 19.91 -22.83 -6.18
CA THR A 520 20.68 -22.48 -7.39
C THR A 520 19.88 -22.73 -8.68
N ASP A 521 19.13 -23.83 -8.72
CA ASP A 521 18.25 -24.16 -9.84
C ASP A 521 17.09 -23.18 -9.99
N ALA A 522 16.51 -22.72 -8.87
CA ALA A 522 15.47 -21.70 -8.90
C ALA A 522 16.00 -20.35 -9.36
N LEU A 523 17.22 -19.96 -8.94
CA LEU A 523 17.88 -18.73 -9.37
C LEU A 523 18.16 -18.74 -10.88
N ASN A 524 18.58 -19.88 -11.45
CA ASN A 524 18.84 -20.01 -12.90
C ASN A 524 17.60 -19.82 -13.79
N LEU A 525 16.40 -19.98 -13.21
CA LEU A 525 15.10 -19.83 -13.87
C LEU A 525 14.52 -18.40 -13.76
N ILE A 526 15.17 -17.52 -13.00
CA ILE A 526 14.78 -16.12 -12.78
C ILE A 526 15.61 -15.19 -13.68
N ASP A 527 14.97 -14.14 -14.22
CA ASP A 527 15.66 -13.11 -15.02
C ASP A 527 16.19 -11.99 -14.11
N PHE A 528 17.51 -12.00 -13.83
CA PHE A 528 18.20 -10.95 -13.06
C PHE A 528 18.63 -9.73 -13.90
N SER A 529 18.48 -9.78 -15.22
CA SER A 529 19.05 -8.79 -16.17
C SER A 529 18.44 -7.38 -16.11
N LYS A 530 17.36 -7.17 -15.33
CA LYS A 530 16.71 -5.86 -15.17
C LYS A 530 16.90 -5.21 -13.80
N GLU A 531 17.52 -5.88 -12.83
CA GLU A 531 17.73 -5.32 -11.48
C GLU A 531 18.97 -4.40 -11.39
N MET A 532 19.90 -4.45 -12.35
CA MET A 532 21.11 -3.61 -12.33
C MET A 532 20.86 -2.09 -12.48
N ASN A 533 19.61 -1.64 -12.60
CA ASN A 533 19.26 -0.22 -12.65
C ASN A 533 18.64 0.31 -11.34
N GLN A 534 18.62 -0.45 -10.24
CA GLN A 534 18.04 -0.01 -8.95
C GLN A 534 18.94 -0.15 -7.72
N GLU A 535 20.19 -0.61 -7.85
CA GLU A 535 21.15 -0.72 -6.73
C GLU A 535 22.31 0.29 -6.83
N SER A 536 22.01 1.55 -7.15
CA SER A 536 22.98 2.64 -6.99
C SER A 536 22.35 3.79 -6.18
N ASP A 537 22.01 3.52 -4.93
CA ASP A 537 22.07 4.51 -3.86
C ASP A 537 22.65 3.79 -2.63
N SER A 538 23.98 3.83 -2.57
CA SER A 538 24.83 3.28 -1.53
C SER A 538 24.70 4.09 -0.24
N GLU A 539 24.26 3.47 0.84
CA GLU A 539 24.60 3.93 2.19
C GLU A 539 25.96 3.34 2.57
N THR A 540 26.98 4.20 2.58
CA THR A 540 28.26 3.97 3.22
C THR A 540 28.07 3.92 4.74
N ASP A 541 28.17 2.74 5.33
CA ASP A 541 28.25 2.57 6.77
C ASP A 541 29.72 2.71 7.19
N SER A 542 30.08 3.89 7.70
CA SER A 542 31.36 4.13 8.37
C SER A 542 31.09 4.31 9.87
N GLY A 543 31.00 3.19 10.59
CA GLY A 543 31.08 3.15 12.04
C GLY A 543 32.44 2.63 12.47
N THR A 544 33.35 3.55 12.78
CA THR A 544 34.61 3.26 13.47
C THR A 544 34.33 2.84 14.92
N ASP A 545 34.82 1.66 15.30
CA ASP A 545 34.98 1.25 16.69
C ASP A 545 35.94 2.19 17.43
N SER A 546 35.43 2.84 18.48
CA SER A 546 36.15 3.18 19.71
C SER A 546 35.17 3.67 20.79
#